data_AF-A0A918NSF0-F1
#
_entry.id   AF-A0A918NSF0-F1
#
_cell.length_a   1.000
_cell.length_b   1.000
_cell.length_c   1.000
_cell.angle_alpha   90.00
_cell.angle_beta   90.00
_cell.angle_gamma   90.00
#
_symmetry.space_group_name_H-M   'P 1'
#
loop_
_entity.id
_entity.type
_entity.pdbx_description
1 polymer ?
#
loop_
_entity_poly.entity_id
_entity_poly.type
_entity_poly.pdbx_seq_one_letter_code
_entity_poly.pdbx_strand_id
1 'polypeptide(L)'
;MSLVTLLPFIVLIGAMFLMTRSAKKKQQQAAQMRDEMQPGSGVRTIGGMYATVKEVNEDTVLLDAGPGVDLLFAKNAIGAVLSDDEYNRIVHGVEHDLKADGAHVPDDASSLTGTDEPAGASEDKPLDLTKDAADEPAADLTKSDEAEPKKTDGGSEAK
;
A
#
# COMPACT_ATOMS: atom_id res chain seq x y z
N MET A 1 -26.69 50.43 -6.38
CA MET A 1 -26.53 49.05 -6.88
C MET A 1 -27.11 48.11 -5.85
N SER A 2 -28.11 47.32 -6.21
CA SER A 2 -28.83 46.43 -5.30
C SER A 2 -27.95 45.26 -4.88
N LEU A 3 -27.98 44.91 -3.59
CA LEU A 3 -27.20 43.78 -3.05
C LEU A 3 -27.53 42.45 -3.76
N VAL A 4 -28.76 42.33 -4.25
CA VAL A 4 -29.28 41.17 -5.00
C VAL A 4 -28.55 40.97 -6.35
N THR A 5 -28.10 42.04 -7.02
CA THR A 5 -27.33 41.89 -8.29
C THR A 5 -25.87 41.52 -8.05
N LEU A 6 -25.35 41.73 -6.82
CA LEU A 6 -23.99 41.37 -6.43
C LEU A 6 -23.89 39.92 -5.90
N LEU A 7 -25.01 39.34 -5.46
CA LEU A 7 -25.12 37.96 -4.98
C LEU A 7 -24.52 36.91 -5.94
N PRO A 8 -24.84 36.89 -7.26
CA PRO A 8 -24.25 35.90 -8.18
C PRO A 8 -22.73 36.06 -8.34
N PHE A 9 -22.21 37.29 -8.28
CA PHE A 9 -20.77 37.54 -8.35
C PHE A 9 -20.03 37.08 -7.08
N ILE A 10 -20.63 37.27 -5.90
CA ILE A 10 -20.07 36.78 -4.62
C ILE A 10 -20.01 35.25 -4.61
N VAL A 11 -21.05 34.57 -5.11
CA VAL A 11 -21.08 33.11 -5.21
C VAL A 11 -20.02 32.60 -6.17
N LEU A 12 -19.85 33.23 -7.34
CA LEU A 12 -18.83 32.85 -8.32
C LEU A 12 -17.42 32.99 -7.75
N ILE A 13 -17.12 34.12 -7.09
CA ILE A 13 -15.82 34.34 -6.45
C ILE A 13 -15.60 33.34 -5.30
N GLY A 14 -16.64 33.05 -4.51
CA GLY A 14 -16.59 32.05 -3.44
C GLY A 14 -16.28 30.65 -3.96
N ALA A 15 -16.94 30.23 -5.05
CA ALA A 15 -16.69 28.95 -5.70
C ALA A 15 -15.27 28.86 -6.29
N MET A 16 -14.81 29.93 -6.95
CA MET A 16 -13.45 30.00 -7.52
C MET A 16 -12.37 29.95 -6.43
N PHE A 17 -12.60 30.59 -5.28
CA PHE A 17 -11.68 30.55 -4.14
C PHE A 17 -11.55 29.14 -3.56
N LEU A 18 -12.67 28.40 -3.47
CA LEU A 18 -12.68 27.01 -3.01
C LEU A 18 -11.94 26.06 -3.97
N MET A 19 -12.13 26.22 -5.28
CA MET A 19 -11.42 25.44 -6.30
C MET A 19 -9.92 25.75 -6.33
N THR A 20 -9.54 27.04 -6.28
CA THR A 20 -8.13 27.48 -6.33
C THR A 20 -7.35 26.99 -5.12
N ARG A 21 -7.97 26.99 -3.93
CA ARG A 21 -7.36 26.43 -2.72
C ARG A 21 -7.03 24.95 -2.87
N SER A 22 -7.91 24.19 -3.53
CA SER A 22 -7.74 22.75 -3.73
C SER A 22 -6.69 22.46 -4.81
N ALA A 23 -6.65 23.26 -5.87
CA ALA A 23 -5.62 23.15 -6.92
C ALA A 23 -4.20 23.41 -6.38
N LYS A 24 -4.04 24.44 -5.54
CA LYS A 24 -2.74 24.77 -4.94
C LYS A 24 -2.20 23.66 -4.04
N LYS A 25 -3.08 22.95 -3.30
CA LYS A 25 -2.68 21.80 -2.49
C LYS A 25 -2.14 20.63 -3.33
N LYS A 26 -2.78 20.30 -4.45
CA LYS A 26 -2.31 19.25 -5.36
C LYS A 26 -0.95 19.58 -5.97
N GLN A 27 -0.75 20.84 -6.36
CA GLN A 27 0.55 21.30 -6.88
C GLN A 27 1.65 21.24 -5.83
N GLN A 28 1.34 21.62 -4.57
CA GLN A 28 2.29 21.54 -3.46
C GLN A 28 2.66 20.10 -3.12
N GLN A 29 1.70 19.18 -3.10
CA GLN A 29 1.97 17.75 -2.88
C GLN A 29 2.86 17.17 -3.98
N ALA A 30 2.60 17.52 -5.24
CA ALA A 30 3.45 17.11 -6.35
C ALA A 30 4.87 17.68 -6.28
N ALA A 31 5.04 18.87 -5.70
CA ALA A 31 6.36 19.45 -5.45
C ALA A 31 7.08 18.75 -4.28
N GLN A 32 6.39 18.52 -3.16
CA GLN A 32 6.94 17.84 -1.99
C GLN A 32 7.41 16.42 -2.32
N MET A 33 6.64 15.66 -3.11
CA MET A 33 7.07 14.34 -3.58
C MET A 33 8.36 14.37 -4.41
N ARG A 34 8.65 15.48 -5.10
CA ARG A 34 9.90 15.63 -5.87
C ARG A 34 11.09 15.90 -4.97
N ASP A 35 10.85 16.56 -3.83
CA ASP A 35 11.88 16.86 -2.84
C ASP A 35 12.21 15.64 -1.96
N GLU A 36 11.23 14.76 -1.75
CA GLU A 36 11.38 13.51 -0.98
C GLU A 36 12.09 12.40 -1.77
N MET A 37 12.11 12.46 -3.11
CA MET A 37 12.77 11.46 -3.95
C MET A 37 14.30 11.60 -3.90
N GLN A 38 14.97 10.61 -3.32
CA GLN A 38 16.42 10.49 -3.30
C GLN A 38 16.85 9.16 -3.94
N PRO A 39 18.09 9.06 -4.46
CA PRO A 39 18.67 7.77 -4.83
C PRO A 39 18.61 6.79 -3.66
N GLY A 40 18.12 5.57 -3.91
CA GLY A 40 17.87 4.54 -2.90
C GLY A 40 16.42 4.46 -2.41
N SER A 41 15.60 5.50 -2.61
CA SER A 41 14.19 5.48 -2.17
C SER A 41 13.36 4.47 -2.96
N GLY A 42 12.48 3.75 -2.26
CA GLY A 42 11.44 2.93 -2.87
C GLY A 42 10.31 3.80 -3.42
N VAL A 43 9.83 3.54 -4.64
CA VAL A 43 8.75 4.33 -5.26
C VAL A 43 7.69 3.44 -5.86
N ARG A 44 6.45 3.96 -5.90
CA ARG A 44 5.34 3.39 -6.65
C ARG A 44 4.95 4.31 -7.79
N THR A 45 4.98 3.79 -9.01
CA THR A 45 4.51 4.50 -10.20
C THR A 45 2.98 4.54 -10.27
N ILE A 46 2.42 5.41 -11.12
CA ILE A 46 0.97 5.50 -11.34
C ILE A 46 0.40 4.20 -11.90
N GLY A 47 1.19 3.45 -12.68
CA GLY A 47 0.82 2.15 -13.22
C GLY A 47 0.88 0.99 -12.21
N GLY A 48 1.20 1.27 -10.94
CA GLY A 48 1.27 0.25 -9.88
C GLY A 48 2.58 -0.51 -9.80
N MET A 49 3.58 -0.19 -10.64
CA MET A 49 4.92 -0.78 -10.54
C MET A 49 5.67 -0.21 -9.32
N TYR A 50 6.35 -1.09 -8.60
CA TYR A 50 7.28 -0.76 -7.52
C TYR A 50 8.71 -0.91 -8.02
N ALA A 51 9.56 0.06 -7.71
CA ALA A 51 10.96 0.07 -8.11
C ALA A 51 11.79 0.93 -7.14
N THR A 52 13.11 0.83 -7.21
CA THR A 52 14.03 1.66 -6.42
C THR A 52 14.61 2.77 -7.29
N VAL A 53 14.75 3.98 -6.74
CA VAL A 53 15.37 5.10 -7.46
C VAL A 53 16.87 4.90 -7.54
N LYS A 54 17.42 4.87 -8.76
CA LYS A 54 18.86 4.80 -9.01
C LYS A 54 19.47 6.19 -9.16
N GLU A 55 18.80 7.05 -9.92
CA GLU A 55 19.26 8.42 -10.17
C GLU A 55 18.06 9.37 -10.37
N VAL A 56 18.18 10.60 -9.86
CA VAL A 56 17.16 11.64 -10.00
C VAL A 56 17.72 12.78 -10.85
N ASN A 57 17.09 13.05 -11.99
CA ASN A 57 17.39 14.20 -12.86
C ASN A 57 16.33 15.28 -12.68
N GLU A 58 16.35 16.37 -13.46
CA GLU A 58 15.41 17.48 -13.31
C GLU A 58 13.96 17.05 -13.57
N ASP A 59 13.69 16.45 -14.73
CA ASP A 59 12.35 16.00 -15.17
C ASP A 59 12.18 14.48 -15.19
N THR A 60 13.28 13.72 -15.13
CA THR A 60 13.29 12.26 -15.24
C THR A 60 13.89 11.61 -14.01
N VAL A 61 13.60 10.33 -13.84
CA VAL A 61 14.11 9.48 -12.77
C VAL A 61 14.46 8.12 -13.38
N LEU A 62 15.67 7.64 -13.08
CA LEU A 62 16.11 6.31 -13.45
C LEU A 62 15.71 5.35 -12.32
N LEU A 63 14.88 4.37 -12.65
CA LEU A 63 14.39 3.36 -11.73
C LEU A 63 15.07 2.02 -11.99
N ASP A 64 15.44 1.32 -10.93
CA ASP A 64 15.90 -0.06 -10.95
C ASP A 64 14.70 -0.97 -10.66
N ALA A 65 14.32 -1.80 -11.63
CA ALA A 65 13.25 -2.77 -11.51
C ALA A 65 13.76 -4.20 -11.26
N GLY A 66 15.07 -4.39 -11.12
CA GLY A 66 15.69 -5.69 -10.95
C GLY A 66 17.07 -5.78 -11.63
N PRO A 67 17.76 -6.92 -11.46
CA PRO A 67 19.16 -7.08 -11.85
C PRO A 67 19.38 -6.77 -13.33
N GLY A 68 20.05 -5.65 -13.59
CA GLY A 68 20.41 -5.18 -14.94
C GLY A 68 19.27 -4.52 -15.72
N VAL A 69 18.14 -4.21 -15.08
CA VAL A 69 16.99 -3.58 -15.72
C VAL A 69 16.79 -2.17 -15.17
N ASP A 70 17.39 -1.20 -15.85
CA ASP A 70 17.18 0.22 -15.58
C ASP A 70 16.11 0.79 -16.52
N LEU A 71 15.12 1.49 -15.97
CA LEU A 71 14.06 2.13 -16.74
C LEU A 71 14.02 3.62 -16.46
N LEU A 72 13.91 4.41 -17.52
CA LEU A 72 13.78 5.86 -17.42
C LEU A 72 12.30 6.26 -17.37
N PHE A 73 11.89 6.90 -16.29
CA PHE A 73 10.55 7.43 -16.09
C PHE A 73 10.57 8.94 -15.99
N ALA A 74 9.48 9.59 -16.38
CA ALA A 74 9.26 10.99 -16.05
C ALA A 74 8.89 11.12 -14.56
N LYS A 75 9.34 12.17 -13.87
CA LYS A 75 9.04 12.37 -12.43
C LYS A 75 7.55 12.41 -12.13
N ASN A 76 6.74 12.91 -13.06
CA ASN A 76 5.28 12.94 -12.92
C ASN A 76 4.63 11.55 -13.04
N ALA A 77 5.37 10.53 -13.47
CA ALA A 77 4.90 9.14 -13.49
C ALA A 77 5.02 8.46 -12.12
N ILE A 78 5.68 9.10 -11.15
CA ILE A 78 5.78 8.61 -9.78
C ILE A 78 4.53 9.03 -9.01
N GLY A 79 3.82 8.02 -8.48
CA GLY A 79 2.56 8.20 -7.75
C GLY A 79 2.73 8.27 -6.24
N ALA A 80 3.77 7.65 -5.68
CA ALA A 80 4.14 7.77 -4.27
C ALA A 80 5.62 7.44 -4.05
N VAL A 81 6.24 8.10 -3.07
CA VAL A 81 7.51 7.69 -2.47
C VAL A 81 7.19 6.89 -1.22
N LEU A 82 7.79 5.71 -1.08
CA LEU A 82 7.57 4.80 0.05
C LEU A 82 8.74 4.93 1.03
N SER A 83 8.47 4.73 2.31
CA SER A 83 9.55 4.49 3.26
C SER A 83 10.21 3.15 2.97
N ASP A 84 11.48 3.01 3.35
CA ASP A 84 12.24 1.78 3.15
C ASP A 84 11.52 0.57 3.76
N ASP A 85 10.96 0.72 4.97
CA ASP A 85 10.18 -0.32 5.64
C ASP A 85 8.92 -0.74 4.86
N GLU A 86 8.21 0.23 4.28
CA GLU A 86 7.01 -0.04 3.47
C GLU A 86 7.37 -0.74 2.16
N TYR A 87 8.40 -0.25 1.47
CA TYR A 87 8.88 -0.83 0.23
C TYR A 87 9.35 -2.27 0.43
N ASN A 88 10.18 -2.52 1.46
CA ASN A 88 10.71 -3.85 1.77
C ASN A 88 9.61 -4.84 2.14
N ARG A 89 8.59 -4.41 2.91
CA ARG A 89 7.44 -5.24 3.22
C ARG A 89 6.65 -5.67 1.98
N ILE A 90 6.46 -4.75 1.03
CA ILE A 90 5.68 -5.02 -0.19
C ILE A 90 6.45 -5.88 -1.19
N VAL A 91 7.72 -5.55 -1.44
CA VAL A 91 8.52 -6.17 -2.52
C VAL A 91 9.24 -7.43 -2.05
N HIS A 92 9.78 -7.44 -0.84
CA HIS A 92 10.59 -8.55 -0.32
C HIS A 92 9.82 -9.45 0.65
N GLY A 93 8.58 -9.09 1.03
CA GLY A 93 7.72 -9.93 1.86
C GLY A 93 8.27 -10.19 3.25
N VAL A 94 9.21 -9.38 3.73
CA VAL A 94 9.83 -9.57 5.05
C VAL A 94 8.83 -9.11 6.10
N GLU A 95 8.14 -10.07 6.70
CA GLU A 95 7.50 -9.88 8.00
C GLU A 95 8.60 -9.48 8.98
N HIS A 96 8.38 -8.38 9.69
CA HIS A 96 9.28 -7.89 10.71
C HIS A 96 9.45 -9.00 11.77
N ASP A 97 10.51 -9.79 11.66
CA ASP A 97 10.97 -10.64 12.75
C ASP A 97 11.26 -9.68 13.90
N LEU A 98 10.43 -9.74 14.94
CA LEU A 98 10.50 -8.94 16.17
C LEU A 98 11.77 -9.30 16.98
N LYS A 99 12.93 -9.41 16.34
CA LYS A 99 14.22 -9.64 16.98
C LYS A 99 14.93 -8.32 17.22
N ALA A 100 14.33 -7.50 18.07
CA ALA A 100 15.06 -6.46 18.78
C ALA A 100 14.39 -6.10 20.12
N ASP A 101 13.83 -7.09 20.82
CA ASP A 101 13.76 -7.04 22.28
C ASP A 101 14.26 -8.40 22.78
N GLY A 102 15.40 -8.37 23.47
CA GLY A 102 16.02 -9.55 24.07
C GLY A 102 15.13 -10.13 25.16
N ALA A 103 14.14 -10.94 24.78
CA ALA A 103 13.67 -12.00 25.63
C ALA A 103 14.85 -12.98 25.77
N HIS A 104 15.70 -12.70 26.76
CA HIS A 104 16.71 -13.60 27.28
C HIS A 104 16.00 -14.89 27.69
N VAL A 105 15.93 -15.84 26.76
CA VAL A 105 15.56 -17.22 27.06
C VAL A 105 16.75 -17.74 27.88
N PRO A 106 16.60 -17.94 29.21
CA PRO A 106 17.71 -18.40 30.02
C PRO A 106 18.09 -19.82 29.55
N ASP A 107 19.37 -19.99 29.25
CA ASP A 107 19.96 -21.17 28.61
C ASP A 107 19.99 -22.42 29.53
N ASP A 108 19.26 -22.41 30.63
CA ASP A 108 19.41 -23.38 31.71
C ASP A 108 18.24 -24.37 31.78
N ALA A 109 18.07 -25.12 30.69
CA ALA A 109 17.32 -26.38 30.71
C ALA A 109 18.14 -27.53 31.34
N SER A 110 19.40 -27.28 31.73
CA SER A 110 20.29 -28.29 32.34
C SER A 110 20.21 -28.35 33.87
N SER A 111 19.57 -27.37 34.53
CA SER A 111 19.38 -27.40 35.99
C SER A 111 18.30 -28.38 36.49
N LEU A 112 17.61 -29.12 35.61
CA LEU A 112 16.53 -30.05 36.00
C LEU A 112 16.90 -31.54 35.97
N THR A 113 18.11 -31.93 35.57
CA THR A 113 18.50 -33.36 35.52
C THR A 113 19.62 -33.75 36.49
N GLY A 114 19.97 -32.86 37.43
CA GLY A 114 20.95 -33.15 38.47
C GLY A 114 20.35 -33.63 39.79
N THR A 115 19.58 -34.72 39.84
CA THR A 115 19.41 -35.54 41.05
C THR A 115 18.94 -36.95 40.68
N ASP A 116 19.85 -37.90 40.78
CA ASP A 116 19.61 -39.35 40.73
C ASP A 116 19.13 -39.82 42.12
N GLU A 117 17.91 -40.35 42.20
CA GLU A 117 17.47 -41.57 42.93
C GLU A 117 15.99 -41.52 43.41
N PRO A 118 15.33 -42.70 43.52
CA PRO A 118 13.92 -42.89 43.13
C PRO A 118 12.96 -43.07 44.32
N ALA A 119 11.71 -42.62 44.20
CA ALA A 119 10.54 -43.19 44.91
C ALA A 119 9.22 -42.50 44.54
N GLY A 120 8.17 -43.30 44.32
CA GLY A 120 6.75 -42.92 44.45
C GLY A 120 6.10 -42.37 43.17
N ALA A 121 5.46 -43.20 42.34
CA ALA A 121 4.04 -43.52 42.44
C ALA A 121 3.15 -42.28 42.61
N SER A 122 2.39 -41.90 41.57
CA SER A 122 0.93 -41.64 41.60
C SER A 122 0.43 -40.96 40.31
N GLU A 123 -0.49 -41.65 39.65
CA GLU A 123 -1.77 -41.14 39.13
C GLU A 123 -1.85 -40.43 37.76
N ASP A 124 -2.37 -41.22 36.82
CA ASP A 124 -3.18 -40.87 35.66
C ASP A 124 -4.08 -39.63 35.81
N LYS A 125 -4.10 -38.81 34.75
CA LYS A 125 -5.33 -38.16 34.29
C LYS A 125 -5.31 -38.04 32.77
N PRO A 126 -6.07 -38.87 32.03
CA PRO A 126 -6.25 -38.67 30.59
C PRO A 126 -7.12 -37.43 30.36
N LEU A 127 -6.67 -36.55 29.46
CA LEU A 127 -7.48 -35.44 28.96
C LEU A 127 -8.48 -36.00 27.94
N ASP A 128 -9.75 -35.92 28.32
CA ASP A 128 -10.92 -36.40 27.56
C ASP A 128 -11.25 -35.47 26.39
N LEU A 129 -11.61 -36.08 25.27
CA LEU A 129 -11.92 -35.46 23.98
C LEU A 129 -13.36 -34.90 23.96
N THR A 130 -13.62 -34.09 22.93
CA THR A 130 -14.93 -33.97 22.23
C THR A 130 -15.85 -32.80 22.59
N LYS A 131 -15.94 -31.83 21.67
CA LYS A 131 -17.19 -31.33 21.06
C LYS A 131 -16.81 -30.44 19.86
N ASP A 132 -16.67 -30.97 18.64
CA ASP A 132 -17.73 -31.32 17.68
C ASP A 132 -18.58 -30.12 17.24
N ALA A 133 -18.24 -29.56 16.06
CA ALA A 133 -19.18 -29.30 14.96
C ALA A 133 -18.40 -28.68 13.78
N ALA A 134 -18.15 -29.51 12.77
CA ALA A 134 -17.94 -29.09 11.39
C ALA A 134 -19.26 -28.54 10.82
N ASP A 135 -19.20 -27.56 9.91
CA ASP A 135 -19.78 -27.66 8.56
C ASP A 135 -19.38 -26.43 7.72
N GLU A 136 -19.48 -26.57 6.40
CA GLU A 136 -18.58 -26.05 5.37
C GLU A 136 -18.90 -24.68 4.75
N PRO A 137 -17.96 -24.13 3.93
CA PRO A 137 -18.13 -22.90 3.16
C PRO A 137 -18.81 -23.15 1.80
N ALA A 138 -19.58 -22.19 1.28
CA ALA A 138 -19.93 -22.14 -0.14
C ALA A 138 -20.41 -20.74 -0.57
N ALA A 139 -19.77 -20.17 -1.60
CA ALA A 139 -20.42 -19.77 -2.86
C ALA A 139 -19.46 -18.93 -3.73
N ASP A 140 -18.75 -19.64 -4.60
CA ASP A 140 -18.28 -19.17 -5.90
C ASP A 140 -19.44 -19.26 -6.91
N LEU A 141 -19.63 -18.25 -7.76
CA LEU A 141 -20.44 -18.35 -8.98
C LEU A 141 -19.87 -17.42 -10.07
N THR A 142 -19.05 -17.99 -10.95
CA THR A 142 -18.78 -17.50 -12.30
C THR A 142 -19.80 -18.05 -13.32
N LYS A 143 -20.32 -17.19 -14.22
CA LYS A 143 -20.54 -17.40 -15.69
C LYS A 143 -21.32 -16.20 -16.26
N SER A 144 -20.73 -15.40 -17.15
CA SER A 144 -20.72 -15.53 -18.63
C SER A 144 -22.07 -15.18 -19.29
N ASP A 145 -22.15 -14.04 -19.99
CA ASP A 145 -22.45 -13.99 -21.45
C ASP A 145 -22.31 -12.57 -22.03
N GLU A 146 -21.98 -12.50 -23.32
CA GLU A 146 -21.54 -11.34 -24.10
C GLU A 146 -22.62 -10.91 -25.14
N ALA A 147 -22.39 -9.77 -25.83
CA ALA A 147 -23.11 -9.16 -26.97
C ALA A 147 -24.23 -8.15 -26.64
N GLU A 148 -24.37 -6.96 -27.23
CA GLU A 148 -23.68 -6.20 -28.29
C GLU A 148 -24.17 -4.70 -28.24
N PRO A 149 -23.60 -3.75 -29.01
CA PRO A 149 -23.72 -2.31 -28.77
C PRO A 149 -24.93 -1.63 -29.44
N LYS A 150 -25.52 -0.62 -28.78
CA LYS A 150 -26.56 0.25 -29.38
C LYS A 150 -25.94 1.46 -30.07
N LYS A 151 -26.07 1.50 -31.40
CA LYS A 151 -25.98 2.71 -32.23
C LYS A 151 -27.05 3.73 -31.81
N THR A 152 -26.67 5.00 -31.69
CA THR A 152 -27.56 6.13 -31.99
C THR A 152 -26.84 7.09 -32.91
N ASP A 153 -27.41 7.22 -34.10
CA ASP A 153 -27.12 8.12 -35.19
C ASP A 153 -27.39 9.59 -34.80
N GLY A 154 -26.69 10.57 -35.39
CA GLY A 154 -27.17 11.97 -35.39
C GLY A 154 -26.13 13.10 -35.33
N GLY A 155 -25.42 13.31 -36.44
CA GLY A 155 -25.03 14.61 -37.04
C GLY A 155 -24.51 15.81 -36.21
N SER A 156 -23.33 16.31 -36.56
CA SER A 156 -23.16 17.76 -36.75
C SER A 156 -22.04 18.07 -37.74
N GLU A 157 -22.39 18.95 -38.66
CA GLU A 157 -21.70 19.33 -39.88
C GLU A 157 -20.41 20.11 -39.62
N ALA A 158 -19.42 19.85 -40.47
CA ALA A 158 -18.32 20.76 -40.71
C ALA A 158 -18.84 22.01 -41.42
N LYS A 159 -18.41 23.18 -40.96
CA LYS A 159 -18.36 24.40 -41.77
C LYS A 159 -17.17 25.24 -41.39
#